data_AF-A0A2M8E4Z4-F1
#
_entry.id   AF-A0A2M8E4Z4-F1
#
_cell.length_a   1.000
_cell.length_b   1.000
_cell.length_c   1.000
_cell.angle_alpha   90.00
_cell.angle_beta   90.00
_cell.angle_gamma   90.00
#
_symmetry.space_group_name_H-M   'P 1'
#
loop_
_entity.id
_entity.type
_entity.pdbx_description
1 polymer ?
#
loop_
_entity_poly.entity_id
_entity_poly.type
_entity_poly.pdbx_seq_one_letter_code
_entity_poly.pdbx_strand_id
1 'polypeptide(L)'
;MNMTLSIRNRLFLVVGIQVLLMLAVGAVGYLFISKSRLADEVHNASTQTQIAVQKALQSIGETLLSEGGLESRNALKANLQEVDQRIVGITTLAGNVDTALSSQVQAELAPRWTKVKSLAEQIVGLKKISVDDTDAMVAYGKLSGLSAALTEQAQATVVLANGIGQTAAQRVWLTLGLGACVLIASLLWLNFTLFHQLMRPLKLINAIAQRVASGDIATPVPIHGQAQEMADVLQALSVMESSLVKVV
;
A
#
# COMPACT_ATOMS: atom_id res chain seq x y z
N MET A 1 2.61 -45.70 -1.01
CA MET A 1 1.15 -45.83 -1.20
C MET A 1 0.63 -44.51 -1.76
N ASN A 2 0.70 -44.32 -3.07
CA ASN A 2 0.25 -43.07 -3.70
C ASN A 2 -1.26 -43.16 -3.88
N MET A 3 -2.02 -42.53 -2.98
CA MET A 3 -3.44 -42.27 -3.21
C MET A 3 -3.57 -41.44 -4.49
N THR A 4 -3.97 -42.07 -5.58
CA THR A 4 -4.27 -41.39 -6.84
C THR A 4 -5.57 -40.61 -6.66
N LEU A 5 -5.47 -39.39 -6.13
CA LEU A 5 -6.60 -38.46 -6.01
C LEU A 5 -7.34 -38.37 -7.36
N SER A 6 -8.67 -38.41 -7.30
CA SER A 6 -9.58 -38.16 -8.43
C SER A 6 -9.21 -36.84 -9.13
N ILE A 7 -9.36 -36.80 -10.46
CA ILE A 7 -9.12 -35.61 -11.30
C ILE A 7 -9.90 -34.42 -10.73
N ARG A 8 -11.14 -34.64 -10.28
CA ARG A 8 -11.98 -33.63 -9.63
C ARG A 8 -11.28 -33.01 -8.41
N ASN A 9 -10.77 -33.83 -7.48
CA ASN A 9 -10.11 -33.33 -6.28
C ASN A 9 -8.79 -32.62 -6.59
N ARG A 10 -8.04 -33.05 -7.62
CA ARG A 10 -6.83 -32.35 -8.06
C ARG A 10 -7.15 -30.97 -8.63
N LEU A 11 -8.20 -30.88 -9.44
CA LEU A 11 -8.66 -29.62 -10.02
C LEU A 11 -9.14 -28.65 -8.93
N PHE A 12 -9.91 -29.14 -7.95
CA PHE A 12 -10.32 -28.33 -6.79
C PHE A 12 -9.15 -27.86 -5.94
N LEU A 13 -8.15 -28.72 -5.68
CA LEU A 13 -6.98 -28.37 -4.89
C LEU A 13 -6.16 -27.29 -5.61
N VAL A 14 -5.95 -27.44 -6.91
CA VAL A 14 -5.22 -26.48 -7.75
C VAL A 14 -5.92 -25.14 -7.84
N VAL A 15 -7.24 -25.12 -8.08
CA VAL A 15 -8.04 -23.88 -8.07
C VAL A 15 -8.06 -23.25 -6.68
N GLY A 16 -8.17 -24.06 -5.62
CA GLY A 16 -8.15 -23.59 -4.23
C GLY A 16 -6.82 -22.91 -3.87
N ILE A 17 -5.69 -23.50 -4.25
CA ILE A 17 -4.36 -22.86 -4.09
C ILE A 17 -4.30 -21.53 -4.84
N GLN A 18 -4.85 -21.47 -6.05
CA GLN A 18 -4.82 -20.25 -6.85
C GLN A 18 -5.63 -19.11 -6.23
N VAL A 19 -6.83 -19.41 -5.72
CA VAL A 19 -7.65 -18.43 -4.99
C VAL A 19 -6.92 -17.95 -3.74
N LEU A 20 -6.29 -18.86 -2.98
CA LEU A 20 -5.49 -18.49 -1.80
C LEU A 20 -4.32 -17.59 -2.17
N LEU A 21 -3.64 -17.87 -3.29
CA LEU A 21 -2.51 -17.07 -3.75
C LEU A 21 -2.98 -15.67 -4.19
N MET A 22 -4.12 -15.58 -4.90
CA MET A 22 -4.74 -14.29 -5.23
C MET A 22 -5.13 -13.49 -3.99
N LEU A 23 -5.71 -14.14 -2.98
CA LEU A 23 -6.04 -13.49 -1.71
C LEU A 23 -4.79 -13.01 -0.97
N ALA A 24 -3.72 -13.81 -0.95
CA ALA A 24 -2.46 -13.43 -0.33
C ALA A 24 -1.83 -12.20 -1.01
N VAL A 25 -1.75 -12.21 -2.35
CA VAL A 25 -1.23 -11.06 -3.13
C VAL A 25 -2.12 -9.83 -2.93
N GLY A 26 -3.45 -10.00 -2.94
CA GLY A 26 -4.41 -8.91 -2.69
C GLY A 26 -4.27 -8.32 -1.29
N ALA A 27 -4.12 -9.15 -0.25
CA ALA A 27 -3.91 -8.71 1.12
C ALA A 27 -2.59 -7.94 1.28
N VAL A 28 -1.50 -8.45 0.70
CA VAL A 28 -0.20 -7.75 0.69
C VAL A 28 -0.33 -6.41 -0.04
N GLY A 29 -0.96 -6.39 -1.22
CA GLY A 29 -1.19 -5.17 -1.98
C GLY A 29 -1.99 -4.13 -1.18
N TYR A 30 -3.05 -4.56 -0.50
CA TYR A 30 -3.86 -3.69 0.36
C TYR A 30 -3.05 -3.08 1.52
N LEU A 31 -2.21 -3.88 2.19
CA LEU A 31 -1.35 -3.40 3.28
C LEU A 31 -0.30 -2.39 2.79
N PHE A 32 0.28 -2.57 1.61
CA PHE A 32 1.24 -1.63 1.05
C PHE A 32 0.57 -0.33 0.55
N ILE A 33 -0.59 -0.43 -0.10
CA ILE A 33 -1.35 0.74 -0.56
C ILE A 33 -1.84 1.58 0.61
N SER A 34 -2.33 0.95 1.68
CA SER A 34 -2.76 1.69 2.89
C SER A 34 -1.60 2.45 3.52
N LYS A 35 -0.39 1.86 3.60
CA LYS A 35 0.81 2.58 4.05
C LYS A 35 1.19 3.73 3.12
N SER A 36 1.07 3.55 1.80
CA SER A 36 1.32 4.64 0.84
C SER A 36 0.36 5.80 1.03
N ARG A 37 -0.94 5.51 1.23
CA ARG A 37 -1.95 6.55 1.50
C ARG A 37 -1.64 7.35 2.76
N LEU A 38 -1.24 6.67 3.84
CA LEU A 38 -0.83 7.34 5.07
C LEU A 38 0.38 8.24 4.85
N ALA A 39 1.34 7.83 4.02
CA ALA A 39 2.50 8.66 3.67
C ALA A 39 2.08 9.93 2.89
N ASP A 40 1.12 9.81 1.96
CA ASP A 40 0.56 10.96 1.24
C ASP A 40 -0.20 11.90 2.17
N GLU A 41 -0.97 11.36 3.13
CA GLU A 41 -1.66 12.14 4.16
C GLU A 41 -0.66 12.91 5.05
N VAL A 42 0.44 12.27 5.44
CA VAL A 42 1.52 12.91 6.20
C VAL A 42 2.19 14.03 5.39
N HIS A 43 2.42 13.82 4.09
CA HIS A 43 2.94 14.86 3.21
C HIS A 43 1.98 16.06 3.11
N ASN A 44 0.70 15.81 2.89
CA ASN A 44 -0.31 16.87 2.84
C ASN A 44 -0.42 17.62 4.17
N ALA A 45 -0.40 16.91 5.30
CA ALA A 45 -0.42 17.51 6.63
C ALA A 45 0.84 18.39 6.87
N SER A 46 2.01 17.92 6.41
CA SER A 46 3.29 18.66 6.44
C SER A 46 3.20 19.97 5.66
N THR A 47 2.69 19.92 4.44
CA THR A 47 2.49 21.10 3.59
C THR A 47 1.50 22.08 4.21
N GLN A 48 0.37 21.58 4.75
CA GLN A 48 -0.61 22.42 5.44
C GLN A 48 -0.02 23.09 6.69
N THR A 49 0.87 22.40 7.42
CA THR A 49 1.54 22.98 8.59
C THR A 49 2.52 24.06 8.19
N GLN A 50 3.28 23.86 7.12
CA GLN A 50 4.14 24.90 6.57
C GLN A 50 3.33 26.14 6.17
N ILE A 51 2.21 25.96 5.47
CA ILE A 51 1.32 27.06 5.07
C ILE A 51 0.77 27.76 6.31
N ALA A 52 0.31 27.01 7.31
CA ALA A 52 -0.20 27.58 8.56
C ALA A 52 0.88 28.38 9.30
N VAL A 53 2.13 27.89 9.34
CA VAL A 53 3.28 28.61 9.90
C VAL A 53 3.51 29.92 9.14
N GLN A 54 3.57 29.89 7.81
CA GLN A 54 3.77 31.10 7.00
C GLN A 54 2.65 32.12 7.21
N LYS A 55 1.40 31.64 7.25
CA LYS A 55 0.22 32.47 7.50
C LYS A 55 0.25 33.09 8.90
N ALA A 56 0.65 32.33 9.92
CA ALA A 56 0.81 32.85 11.27
C ALA A 56 1.89 33.94 11.32
N LEU A 57 3.05 33.70 10.69
CA LEU A 57 4.13 34.69 10.60
C LEU A 57 3.71 35.96 9.87
N GLN A 58 3.01 35.84 8.75
CA GLN A 58 2.42 36.97 8.03
C GLN A 58 1.44 37.75 8.91
N SER A 59 0.55 37.05 9.61
CA SER A 59 -0.46 37.64 10.48
C SER A 59 0.15 38.43 11.66
N ILE A 60 1.35 38.06 12.11
CA ILE A 60 2.11 38.85 13.09
C ILE A 60 2.53 40.20 12.48
N GLY A 61 3.04 40.19 11.25
CA GLY A 61 3.37 41.42 10.52
C GLY A 61 2.14 42.30 10.29
N GLU A 62 1.01 41.72 9.88
CA GLU A 62 -0.25 42.44 9.70
C GLU A 62 -0.79 43.04 11.01
N THR A 63 -0.64 42.33 12.13
CA THR A 63 -1.02 42.84 13.46
C THR A 63 -0.18 44.05 13.85
N LEU A 64 1.10 44.06 13.48
CA LEU A 64 1.99 45.19 13.74
C LEU A 64 1.67 46.39 12.85
N LEU A 65 1.39 46.15 11.56
CA LEU A 65 1.00 47.18 10.59
C LEU A 65 -0.36 47.82 10.89
N SER A 66 -1.30 47.04 11.42
CA SER A 66 -2.63 47.52 11.81
C SER A 66 -2.68 48.09 13.23
N GLU A 67 -1.51 48.35 13.84
CA GLU A 67 -1.36 48.86 15.20
C GLU A 67 -2.13 48.07 16.27
N GLY A 68 -2.25 46.75 16.05
CA GLY A 68 -2.99 45.88 16.94
C GLY A 68 -4.51 46.02 16.84
N GLY A 69 -5.05 46.33 15.65
CA GLY A 69 -6.48 46.27 15.38
C GLY A 69 -7.12 44.95 15.86
N LEU A 70 -8.37 45.02 16.33
CA LEU A 70 -9.05 43.89 16.96
C LEU A 70 -9.15 42.68 16.03
N GLU A 71 -9.48 42.89 14.76
CA GLU A 71 -9.56 41.85 13.73
C GLU A 71 -8.20 41.15 13.52
N SER A 72 -7.12 41.91 13.41
CA SER A 72 -5.76 41.36 13.24
C SER A 72 -5.32 40.54 14.45
N ARG A 73 -5.61 41.01 15.68
CA ARG A 73 -5.33 40.24 16.90
C ARG A 73 -6.12 38.94 16.95
N ASN A 74 -7.39 38.95 16.54
CA ASN A 74 -8.23 37.75 16.51
C ASN A 74 -7.75 36.76 15.45
N ALA A 75 -7.44 37.24 14.24
CA ALA A 75 -6.89 36.45 13.16
C ALA A 75 -5.55 35.82 13.57
N LEU A 76 -4.66 36.58 14.23
CA LEU A 76 -3.40 36.05 14.74
C LEU A 76 -3.63 34.94 15.75
N LYS A 77 -4.48 35.14 16.77
CA LYS A 77 -4.81 34.07 17.74
C LYS A 77 -5.34 32.80 17.07
N ALA A 78 -6.22 32.95 16.08
CA ALA A 78 -6.76 31.82 15.33
C ALA A 78 -5.66 31.09 14.54
N ASN A 79 -4.78 31.83 13.85
CA ASN A 79 -3.67 31.25 13.10
C ASN A 79 -2.64 30.56 14.02
N LEU A 80 -2.36 31.11 15.21
CA LEU A 80 -1.50 30.47 16.21
C LEU A 80 -2.09 29.13 16.68
N GLN A 81 -3.39 29.10 16.98
CA GLN A 81 -4.08 27.86 17.36
C GLN A 81 -4.13 26.84 16.21
N GLU A 82 -4.31 27.29 14.97
CA GLU A 82 -4.27 26.41 13.81
C GLU A 82 -2.92 25.69 13.70
N VAL A 83 -1.80 26.40 13.86
CA VAL A 83 -0.47 25.76 13.81
C VAL A 83 -0.29 24.73 14.92
N ASP A 84 -0.75 25.00 16.15
CA ASP A 84 -0.70 24.01 17.24
C ASP A 84 -1.43 22.72 16.86
N GLN A 85 -2.66 22.85 16.35
CA GLN A 85 -3.48 21.70 15.94
C GLN A 85 -2.80 20.92 14.81
N ARG A 86 -2.18 21.64 13.86
CA ARG A 86 -1.49 21.04 12.71
C ARG A 86 -0.22 20.31 13.11
N ILE A 87 0.58 20.85 14.03
CA ILE A 87 1.78 20.18 14.58
C ILE A 87 1.39 18.90 15.33
N VAL A 88 0.35 18.94 16.17
CA VAL A 88 -0.16 17.73 16.85
C VAL A 88 -0.69 16.72 15.82
N GLY A 89 -1.42 17.18 14.80
CA GLY A 89 -1.91 16.37 13.70
C GLY A 89 -0.81 15.63 12.96
N ILE A 90 0.25 16.32 12.51
CA ILE A 90 1.39 15.65 11.87
C ILE A 90 2.05 14.68 12.84
N THR A 91 2.26 15.06 14.10
CA THR A 91 2.99 14.21 15.06
C THR A 91 2.32 12.85 15.23
N THR A 92 0.99 12.85 15.31
CA THR A 92 0.18 11.63 15.42
C THR A 92 0.17 10.81 14.14
N LEU A 93 -0.02 11.45 12.98
CA LEU A 93 -0.01 10.78 11.67
C LEU A 93 1.37 10.19 11.36
N ALA A 94 2.43 10.97 11.56
CA ALA A 94 3.82 10.55 11.35
C ALA A 94 4.18 9.36 12.23
N GLY A 95 3.70 9.29 13.47
CA GLY A 95 3.94 8.14 14.36
C GLY A 95 3.47 6.80 13.80
N ASN A 96 2.47 6.80 12.91
CA ASN A 96 1.95 5.59 12.26
C ASN A 96 2.70 5.20 10.97
N VAL A 97 3.55 6.10 10.45
CA VAL A 97 4.26 5.91 9.18
C VAL A 97 5.76 5.78 9.41
N ASP A 98 6.35 6.73 10.12
CA ASP A 98 7.78 6.84 10.34
C ASP A 98 8.10 7.52 11.69
N THR A 99 8.77 6.78 12.56
CA THR A 99 9.14 7.25 13.91
C THR A 99 10.18 8.37 13.88
N ALA A 100 11.04 8.43 12.86
CA ALA A 100 12.05 9.48 12.74
C ALA A 100 11.41 10.82 12.37
N LEU A 101 10.41 10.82 11.49
CA LEU A 101 9.65 12.04 11.17
C LEU A 101 8.89 12.56 12.40
N SER A 102 8.19 11.69 13.13
CA SER A 102 7.50 12.08 14.37
C SER A 102 8.48 12.64 15.41
N SER A 103 9.64 12.00 15.58
CA SER A 103 10.71 12.47 16.47
C SER A 103 11.26 13.83 16.05
N GLN A 104 11.42 14.09 14.75
CA GLN A 104 11.92 15.36 14.26
C GLN A 104 10.91 16.50 14.51
N VAL A 105 9.62 16.24 14.28
CA VAL A 105 8.57 17.24 14.56
C VAL A 105 8.56 17.59 16.04
N GLN A 106 8.68 16.60 16.93
CA GLN A 106 8.71 16.83 18.38
C GLN A 106 10.00 17.50 18.87
N ALA A 107 11.15 17.13 18.31
CA ALA A 107 12.45 17.61 18.79
C ALA A 107 12.85 18.97 18.21
N GLU A 108 12.42 19.30 16.98
CA GLU A 108 12.86 20.50 16.28
C GLU A 108 11.70 21.47 16.01
N LEU A 109 10.63 21.01 15.36
CA LEU A 109 9.56 21.91 14.90
C LEU A 109 8.72 22.46 16.06
N ALA A 110 8.19 21.59 16.92
CA ALA A 110 7.35 21.95 18.05
C ALA A 110 8.01 22.93 19.04
N PRO A 111 9.28 22.74 19.47
CA PRO A 111 9.92 23.69 20.40
C PRO A 111 10.23 25.04 19.73
N ARG A 112 10.62 25.06 18.45
CA ARG A 112 10.80 26.32 17.71
C ARG A 112 9.49 27.08 17.56
N TRP A 113 8.40 26.38 17.24
CA TRP A 113 7.07 26.95 17.19
C TRP A 113 6.66 27.53 18.54
N THR A 114 6.89 26.81 19.64
CA THR A 114 6.55 27.28 21.00
C THR A 114 7.23 28.61 21.33
N LYS A 115 8.50 28.78 20.93
CA LYS A 115 9.24 30.04 21.10
C LYS A 115 8.60 31.18 20.28
N VAL A 116 8.26 30.92 19.02
CA VAL A 116 7.61 31.92 18.15
C VAL A 116 6.22 32.30 18.67
N LYS A 117 5.42 31.30 19.05
CA LYS A 117 4.08 31.50 19.64
C LYS A 117 4.16 32.35 20.90
N SER A 118 5.08 32.05 21.82
CA SER A 118 5.25 32.84 23.04
C SER A 118 5.56 34.32 22.74
N LEU A 119 6.39 34.62 21.74
CA LEU A 119 6.68 35.99 21.35
C LEU A 119 5.49 36.66 20.65
N ALA A 120 4.76 35.93 19.80
CA ALA A 120 3.56 36.42 19.16
C ALA A 120 2.46 36.77 20.17
N GLU A 121 2.27 35.93 21.20
CA GLU A 121 1.32 36.18 22.29
C GLU A 121 1.74 37.39 23.14
N GLN A 122 3.05 37.60 23.36
CA GLN A 122 3.55 38.82 24.00
C GLN A 122 3.19 40.07 23.18
N ILE A 123 3.39 40.04 21.86
CA ILE A 123 3.03 41.16 20.96
C ILE A 123 1.54 41.46 21.06
N VAL A 124 0.68 40.44 20.99
CA VAL A 124 -0.79 40.60 21.12
C VAL A 124 -1.22 41.09 22.51
N GLY A 125 -0.45 40.80 23.55
CA GLY A 125 -0.69 41.23 24.93
C GLY A 125 -0.36 42.71 25.18
N LEU A 126 0.38 43.37 24.30
CA LEU A 126 0.73 44.78 24.46
C LEU A 126 -0.51 45.68 24.31
N LYS A 127 -0.64 46.65 25.24
CA LYS A 127 -1.74 47.63 25.28
C LYS A 127 -1.71 48.59 24.10
N LYS A 128 -0.51 48.92 23.61
CA LYS A 128 -0.27 49.62 22.36
C LYS A 128 0.68 48.76 21.53
N ILE A 129 0.28 48.42 20.31
CA ILE A 129 1.17 47.82 19.32
C ILE A 129 1.35 48.95 18.33
N SER A 130 2.48 49.64 18.35
CA SER A 130 2.78 50.69 17.40
C SER A 130 4.21 50.48 16.89
N VAL A 131 4.45 50.88 15.64
CA VAL A 131 5.79 50.84 15.03
C VAL A 131 6.75 51.80 15.73
N ASP A 132 6.21 52.79 16.43
CA ASP A 132 6.98 53.75 17.23
C ASP A 132 7.34 53.20 18.64
N ASP A 133 6.79 52.05 19.03
CA ASP A 133 7.09 51.40 20.30
C ASP A 133 8.32 50.49 20.15
N THR A 134 9.39 50.84 20.86
CA THR A 134 10.66 50.11 20.84
C THR A 134 10.49 48.67 21.30
N ASP A 135 9.60 48.39 22.25
CA ASP A 135 9.38 47.05 22.77
C ASP A 135 8.71 46.14 21.73
N ALA A 136 7.73 46.68 20.98
CA ALA A 136 7.05 45.96 19.91
C ALA A 136 8.01 45.66 18.74
N MET A 137 8.83 46.64 18.34
CA MET A 137 9.86 46.45 17.31
C MET A 137 10.94 45.44 17.72
N VAL A 138 11.38 45.44 18.99
CA VAL A 138 12.35 44.45 19.50
C VAL A 138 11.75 43.04 19.50
N ALA A 139 10.50 42.89 19.96
CA ALA A 139 9.81 41.60 19.93
C ALA A 139 9.65 41.08 18.49
N TYR A 140 9.28 41.96 17.56
CA TYR A 140 9.19 41.62 16.14
C TYR A 140 10.55 41.27 15.52
N GLY A 141 11.62 42.00 15.84
CA GLY A 141 12.97 41.70 15.37
C GLY A 141 13.47 40.32 15.83
N LYS A 142 13.22 39.97 17.10
CA LYS A 142 13.49 38.61 17.61
C LYS A 142 12.67 37.56 16.88
N LEU A 143 11.39 37.85 16.63
CA LEU A 143 10.49 36.94 15.94
C LEU A 143 10.93 36.70 14.50
N SER A 144 11.31 37.76 13.78
CA SER A 144 11.86 37.70 12.42
C SER A 144 13.09 36.80 12.36
N GLY A 145 14.02 36.94 13.32
CA GLY A 145 15.19 36.07 13.43
C GLY A 145 14.86 34.59 13.63
N LEU A 146 13.79 34.27 14.36
CA LEU A 146 13.32 32.88 14.57
C LEU A 146 12.47 32.35 13.40
N SER A 147 11.86 33.24 12.63
CA SER A 147 10.91 32.91 11.56
C SER A 147 11.57 32.15 10.42
N ALA A 148 12.79 32.55 10.04
CA ALA A 148 13.57 31.87 9.02
C ALA A 148 13.85 30.41 9.41
N ALA A 149 14.37 30.20 10.62
CA ALA A 149 14.70 28.87 11.13
C ALA A 149 13.46 27.98 11.36
N LEU A 150 12.31 28.58 11.68
CA LEU A 150 11.03 27.87 11.79
C LEU A 150 10.51 27.44 10.42
N THR A 151 10.54 28.34 9.44
CA THR A 151 10.06 28.08 8.07
C THR A 151 10.94 27.03 7.39
N GLU A 152 12.26 27.10 7.58
CA GLU A 152 13.20 26.10 7.11
C GLU A 152 12.89 24.72 7.72
N GLN A 153 12.61 24.67 9.03
CA GLN A 153 12.27 23.41 9.69
C GLN A 153 10.92 22.84 9.22
N ALA A 154 9.93 23.71 8.96
CA ALA A 154 8.66 23.28 8.38
C ALA A 154 8.85 22.72 6.97
N GLN A 155 9.67 23.38 6.14
CA GLN A 155 10.05 22.88 4.81
C GLN A 155 10.81 21.56 4.88
N ALA A 156 11.76 21.41 5.81
CA ALA A 156 12.51 20.17 6.01
C ALA A 156 11.56 19.00 6.34
N THR A 157 10.52 19.26 7.13
CA THR A 157 9.48 18.27 7.46
C THR A 157 8.72 17.83 6.19
N VAL A 158 8.37 18.77 5.30
CA VAL A 158 7.73 18.47 4.01
C VAL A 158 8.64 17.63 3.11
N VAL A 159 9.92 17.97 3.03
CA VAL A 159 10.91 17.23 2.23
C VAL A 159 11.05 15.80 2.71
N LEU A 160 11.13 15.60 4.04
CA LEU A 160 11.22 14.25 4.62
C LEU A 160 9.93 13.45 4.40
N ALA A 161 8.76 14.07 4.61
CA ALA A 161 7.48 13.44 4.31
C ALA A 161 7.37 13.01 2.83
N ASN A 162 7.85 13.84 1.90
CA ASN A 162 7.90 13.50 0.47
C ASN A 162 8.83 12.31 0.20
N GLY A 163 10.01 12.26 0.84
CA GLY A 163 10.93 11.12 0.71
C GLY A 163 10.32 9.80 1.21
N ILE A 164 9.57 9.86 2.31
CA ILE A 164 8.81 8.72 2.85
C ILE A 164 7.73 8.29 1.84
N GLY A 165 6.98 9.23 1.26
CA GLY A 165 5.97 8.96 0.22
C GLY A 165 6.56 8.26 -1.01
N GLN A 166 7.69 8.76 -1.53
CA GLN A 166 8.35 8.18 -2.71
C GLN A 166 8.84 6.75 -2.45
N THR A 167 9.45 6.50 -1.29
CA THR A 167 9.92 5.15 -0.94
C THR A 167 8.75 4.19 -0.71
N ALA A 168 7.63 4.65 -0.14
CA ALA A 168 6.41 3.87 -0.02
C ALA A 168 5.82 3.51 -1.39
N ALA A 169 5.72 4.49 -2.30
CA ALA A 169 5.21 4.28 -3.66
C ALA A 169 6.09 3.29 -4.46
N GLN A 170 7.41 3.41 -4.36
CA GLN A 170 8.33 2.47 -5.03
C GLN A 170 8.14 1.03 -4.51
N ARG A 171 7.94 0.85 -3.20
CA ARG A 171 7.65 -0.45 -2.60
C ARG A 171 6.30 -1.02 -3.07
N VAL A 172 5.28 -0.19 -3.23
CA VAL A 172 3.98 -0.61 -3.81
C VAL A 172 4.18 -1.15 -5.23
N TRP A 173 4.89 -0.42 -6.09
CA TRP A 173 5.14 -0.88 -7.46
C TRP A 173 5.93 -2.18 -7.52
N LEU A 174 6.98 -2.31 -6.70
CA LEU A 174 7.76 -3.54 -6.62
C LEU A 174 6.93 -4.74 -6.12
N THR A 175 6.12 -4.55 -5.08
CA THR A 175 5.31 -5.64 -4.50
C THR A 175 4.18 -6.06 -5.44
N LEU A 176 3.49 -5.11 -6.08
CA LEU A 176 2.47 -5.42 -7.08
C LEU A 176 3.08 -6.05 -8.33
N GLY A 177 4.23 -5.57 -8.80
CA GLY A 177 4.95 -6.14 -9.94
C GLY A 177 5.40 -7.59 -9.67
N LEU A 178 6.02 -7.85 -8.52
CA LEU A 178 6.39 -9.21 -8.12
C LEU A 178 5.16 -10.10 -7.93
N GLY A 179 4.09 -9.58 -7.31
CA GLY A 179 2.83 -10.30 -7.15
C GLY A 179 2.20 -10.70 -8.49
N ALA A 180 2.22 -9.79 -9.47
CA ALA A 180 1.77 -10.06 -10.83
C ALA A 180 2.64 -11.13 -11.52
N CYS A 181 3.96 -11.05 -11.41
CA CYS A 181 4.87 -12.08 -11.94
C CYS A 181 4.60 -13.46 -11.33
N VAL A 182 4.40 -13.53 -10.01
CA VAL A 182 4.06 -14.79 -9.32
C VAL A 182 2.71 -15.33 -9.79
N LEU A 183 1.70 -14.47 -9.94
CA LEU A 183 0.38 -14.87 -10.45
C LEU A 183 0.48 -15.39 -11.89
N ILE A 184 1.21 -14.72 -12.78
CA ILE A 184 1.42 -15.15 -14.15
C ILE A 184 2.17 -16.49 -14.19
N ALA A 185 3.26 -16.62 -13.42
CA ALA A 185 4.02 -17.86 -13.32
C ALA A 185 3.15 -19.02 -12.81
N SER A 186 2.30 -18.77 -11.81
CA SER A 186 1.36 -19.77 -11.29
C SER A 186 0.32 -20.19 -12.34
N LEU A 187 -0.21 -19.26 -13.13
CA LEU A 187 -1.16 -19.55 -14.20
C LEU A 187 -0.51 -20.36 -15.32
N LEU A 188 0.71 -20.01 -15.74
CA LEU A 188 1.46 -20.77 -16.74
C LEU A 188 1.77 -22.18 -16.26
N TRP A 189 2.22 -22.33 -15.02
CA TRP A 189 2.47 -23.62 -14.38
C TRP A 189 1.20 -24.48 -14.32
N LEU A 190 0.07 -23.86 -13.98
CA LEU A 190 -1.23 -24.52 -13.90
C LEU A 190 -1.72 -24.96 -15.28
N ASN A 191 -1.59 -24.11 -16.29
CA ASN A 191 -1.96 -24.45 -17.65
C ASN A 191 -1.09 -25.60 -18.19
N PHE A 192 0.22 -25.55 -17.93
CA PHE A 192 1.15 -26.62 -18.30
C PHE A 192 0.83 -27.95 -17.61
N THR A 193 0.55 -27.94 -16.31
CA THR A 193 0.21 -29.16 -15.56
C THR A 193 -1.14 -29.74 -15.99
N LEU A 194 -2.17 -28.92 -16.22
CA LEU A 194 -3.44 -29.37 -16.77
C LEU A 194 -3.28 -29.92 -18.18
N PHE A 195 -2.53 -29.25 -19.05
CA PHE A 195 -2.25 -29.72 -20.41
C PHE A 195 -1.58 -31.10 -20.39
N HIS A 196 -0.54 -31.29 -19.56
CA HIS A 196 0.17 -32.57 -19.49
C HIS A 196 -0.69 -33.69 -18.86
N GLN A 197 -1.56 -33.34 -17.91
CA GLN A 197 -2.44 -34.29 -17.24
C GLN A 197 -3.68 -34.67 -18.06
N LEU A 198 -4.17 -33.80 -18.94
CA LEU A 198 -5.35 -34.07 -19.79
C LEU A 198 -4.96 -34.61 -21.17
N MET A 199 -3.87 -34.10 -21.77
CA MET A 199 -3.52 -34.43 -23.15
C MET A 199 -2.82 -35.79 -23.29
N ARG A 200 -2.02 -36.20 -22.30
CA ARG A 200 -1.43 -37.56 -22.24
C ARG A 200 -2.49 -38.67 -22.23
N PRO A 201 -3.52 -38.61 -21.37
CA PRO A 201 -4.52 -39.66 -21.34
C PRO A 201 -5.47 -39.70 -22.54
N LEU A 202 -5.83 -38.55 -23.09
CA LEU A 202 -6.63 -38.50 -24.33
C LEU A 202 -5.90 -39.18 -25.51
N LYS A 203 -4.58 -39.02 -25.59
CA LYS A 203 -3.76 -39.73 -26.60
C LYS A 203 -3.77 -41.24 -26.39
N LEU A 204 -3.75 -41.72 -25.14
CA LEU A 204 -3.82 -43.15 -24.82
C LEU A 204 -5.20 -43.73 -25.19
N ILE A 205 -6.29 -43.04 -24.84
CA ILE A 205 -7.65 -43.47 -25.20
C ILE A 205 -7.82 -43.51 -26.73
N ASN A 206 -7.36 -42.49 -27.45
CA ASN A 206 -7.44 -42.44 -28.90
C ASN A 206 -6.59 -43.55 -29.56
N ALA A 207 -5.40 -43.84 -29.04
CA ALA A 207 -4.55 -44.92 -29.54
C ALA A 207 -5.18 -46.30 -29.32
N ILE A 208 -5.80 -46.54 -28.17
CA ILE A 208 -6.51 -47.79 -27.88
C ILE A 208 -7.75 -47.93 -28.77
N ALA A 209 -8.53 -46.87 -28.93
CA ALA A 209 -9.70 -46.87 -29.81
C ALA A 209 -9.32 -47.14 -31.28
N GLN A 210 -8.24 -46.53 -31.78
CA GLN A 210 -7.72 -46.81 -33.12
C GLN A 210 -7.21 -48.24 -33.27
N ARG A 211 -6.53 -48.78 -32.24
CA ARG A 211 -6.01 -50.16 -32.25
C ARG A 211 -7.14 -51.20 -32.29
N VAL A 212 -8.15 -51.04 -31.43
CA VAL A 212 -9.34 -51.90 -31.43
C VAL A 212 -10.10 -51.81 -32.76
N ALA A 213 -10.23 -50.61 -33.34
CA ALA A 213 -10.82 -50.42 -34.65
C ALA A 213 -10.02 -51.09 -35.80
N SER A 214 -8.69 -51.22 -35.65
CA SER A 214 -7.82 -51.92 -36.60
C SER A 214 -7.76 -53.45 -36.44
N GLY A 215 -8.48 -54.01 -35.46
CA GLY A 215 -8.62 -55.47 -35.28
C GLY A 215 -7.52 -56.13 -34.44
N ASP A 216 -6.66 -55.37 -33.77
CA ASP A 216 -5.67 -55.92 -32.83
C ASP A 216 -6.21 -55.91 -31.39
N ILE A 217 -6.68 -57.09 -30.96
CA ILE A 217 -7.32 -57.36 -29.66
C ILE A 217 -6.40 -58.18 -28.73
N ALA A 218 -5.17 -58.48 -29.17
CA ALA A 218 -4.29 -59.42 -28.46
C ALA A 218 -3.52 -58.80 -27.28
N THR A 219 -3.52 -57.47 -27.15
CA THR A 219 -2.68 -56.76 -26.18
C THR A 219 -3.50 -56.12 -25.05
N PRO A 220 -3.30 -56.52 -23.78
CA PRO A 220 -4.14 -56.08 -22.67
C PRO A 220 -4.04 -54.58 -22.44
N VAL A 221 -5.19 -53.93 -22.21
CA VAL A 221 -5.27 -52.51 -21.85
C VAL A 221 -4.63 -52.30 -20.47
N PRO A 222 -3.61 -51.44 -20.34
CA PRO A 222 -2.99 -51.18 -19.04
C PRO A 222 -3.89 -50.25 -18.21
N ILE A 223 -4.70 -50.84 -17.32
CA ILE A 223 -5.64 -50.12 -16.41
C ILE A 223 -4.91 -49.56 -15.16
N HIS A 224 -3.71 -50.05 -14.85
CA HIS A 224 -3.04 -49.72 -13.58
C HIS A 224 -2.24 -48.40 -13.63
N GLY A 225 -2.44 -47.55 -12.61
CA GLY A 225 -1.65 -46.32 -12.37
C GLY A 225 -2.28 -45.01 -12.87
N GLN A 226 -3.51 -45.07 -13.39
CA GLN A 226 -4.22 -43.92 -13.94
C GLN A 226 -5.26 -43.35 -12.95
N ALA A 227 -5.62 -42.07 -13.10
CA ALA A 227 -6.59 -41.43 -12.21
C ALA A 227 -7.96 -42.14 -12.28
N GLN A 228 -8.73 -42.08 -11.19
CA GLN A 228 -9.92 -42.91 -10.96
C GLN A 228 -10.94 -42.81 -12.10
N GLU A 229 -11.25 -41.59 -12.56
CA GLU A 229 -12.19 -41.36 -13.67
C GLU A 229 -11.70 -41.91 -15.02
N MET A 230 -10.39 -42.09 -15.17
CA MET A 230 -9.77 -42.66 -16.35
C MET A 230 -9.70 -44.19 -16.29
N ALA A 231 -9.49 -44.75 -15.10
CA ALA A 231 -9.62 -46.18 -14.88
C ALA A 231 -11.04 -46.65 -15.21
N ASP A 232 -12.07 -45.85 -14.87
CA ASP A 232 -13.46 -46.13 -15.21
C ASP A 232 -13.70 -46.16 -16.73
N VAL A 233 -13.11 -45.22 -17.49
CA VAL A 233 -13.21 -45.18 -18.97
C VAL A 233 -12.46 -46.34 -19.62
N LEU A 234 -11.24 -46.64 -19.16
CA LEU A 234 -10.45 -47.76 -19.67
C LEU A 234 -11.10 -49.11 -19.32
N GLN A 235 -11.73 -49.21 -18.16
CA GLN A 235 -12.51 -50.38 -17.76
C GLN A 235 -13.73 -50.55 -18.67
N ALA A 236 -14.48 -49.49 -18.96
CA ALA A 236 -15.60 -49.54 -19.91
C ALA A 236 -15.14 -49.98 -21.32
N LEU A 237 -13.99 -49.48 -21.80
CA LEU A 237 -13.40 -49.89 -23.08
C LEU A 237 -12.98 -51.37 -23.09
N SER A 238 -12.39 -51.87 -22.00
CA SER A 238 -12.03 -53.29 -21.87
C SER A 238 -13.26 -54.22 -21.87
N VAL A 239 -14.37 -53.77 -21.27
CA VAL A 239 -15.65 -54.50 -21.28
C VAL A 239 -16.21 -54.55 -22.71
N MET A 240 -16.16 -53.43 -23.45
CA MET A 240 -16.54 -53.40 -24.87
C MET A 240 -15.69 -54.33 -25.74
N GLU A 241 -14.37 -54.31 -25.58
CA GLU A 241 -13.44 -55.21 -26.29
C GLU A 241 -13.79 -56.68 -26.03
N SER A 242 -14.01 -57.05 -24.76
CA SER A 242 -14.41 -58.42 -24.38
C SER A 242 -15.78 -58.84 -24.94
N SER A 243 -16.71 -57.88 -25.08
CA SER A 243 -18.03 -58.12 -25.67
C SER A 243 -17.96 -58.28 -27.18
N LEU A 244 -17.05 -57.57 -27.86
CA LEU A 244 -16.82 -57.71 -29.30
C LEU A 244 -16.16 -59.05 -29.65
N VAL A 245 -15.18 -59.50 -28.85
CA VAL A 245 -14.54 -60.83 -29.00
C VAL A 245 -15.53 -61.98 -28.82
N LYS A 246 -16.61 -61.79 -28.05
CA LYS A 246 -17.65 -62.81 -27.86
C LYS A 246 -18.65 -62.91 -29.01
N VAL A 247 -18.73 -61.91 -29.88
CA VAL A 247 -19.73 -61.82 -30.97
C VAL A 247 -19.14 -62.24 -32.32
N VAL A 248 -17.82 -62.16 -32.48
CA VAL A 248 -17.06 -62.69 -33.63
C VAL A 248 -16.66 -64.14 -33.37
#